data_AF-A0A258RX82-F1
#
_entry.id   AF-A0A258RX82-F1
#
_cell.length_a   1.000
_cell.length_b   1.000
_cell.length_c   1.000
_cell.angle_alpha   90.00
_cell.angle_beta   90.00
_cell.angle_gamma   90.00
#
_symmetry.space_group_name_H-M   'P 1'
#
loop_
_entity.id
_entity.type
_entity.pdbx_description
1 polymer ?
#
loop_
_entity_poly.entity_id
_entity_poly.type
_entity_poly.pdbx_seq_one_letter_code
_entity_poly.pdbx_strand_id
1 'polypeptide(L)'
;MTAIERWVNEQAELRAATHALRDLVAMAEPPLPVLLIPARWRIARALLRYLPSTDRIIYARLRLHTDPAARATAARFAAEADAIYIAFDKHLDRWTPEAALADWAGYRAHVRRQAAMVDDRLVREKTELLPWLSTAPDLAPARAPGDRNWAGDGWRIRDMLGVDQVLAAQA
;
A
#
# COMPACT_ATOMS: atom_id res chain seq x y z
N MET A 1 -0.40 16.71 -15.16
CA MET A 1 -0.41 15.34 -14.61
C MET A 1 -1.84 14.83 -14.61
N THR A 2 -2.13 13.76 -15.33
CA THR A 2 -3.45 13.10 -15.39
C THR A 2 -3.72 12.26 -14.14
N ALA A 3 -4.96 11.82 -13.94
CA ALA A 3 -5.31 10.91 -12.84
C ALA A 3 -4.55 9.57 -12.96
N ILE A 4 -4.41 9.03 -14.17
CA ILE A 4 -3.67 7.79 -14.42
C ILE A 4 -2.17 7.99 -14.13
N GLU A 5 -1.56 9.09 -14.57
CA GLU A 5 -0.16 9.40 -14.24
C GLU A 5 0.06 9.51 -12.73
N ARG A 6 -0.88 10.15 -12.01
CA ARG A 6 -0.85 10.23 -10.54
C ARG A 6 -0.91 8.84 -9.90
N TRP A 7 -1.79 7.96 -10.37
CA TRP A 7 -1.91 6.59 -9.87
C TRP A 7 -0.65 5.75 -10.15
N VAL A 8 -0.06 5.87 -11.35
CA VAL A 8 1.23 5.22 -11.67
C VAL A 8 2.34 5.70 -10.74
N ASN A 9 2.39 6.99 -10.42
CA ASN A 9 3.35 7.53 -9.46
C ASN A 9 3.13 6.98 -8.04
N GLU A 10 1.86 6.79 -7.63
CA GLU A 10 1.55 6.18 -6.33
C GLU A 10 1.92 4.69 -6.27
N GLN A 11 1.74 3.93 -7.36
CA GLN A 11 2.28 2.56 -7.47
C GLN A 11 3.81 2.55 -7.35
N ALA A 12 4.49 3.45 -8.08
CA ALA A 12 5.94 3.54 -8.07
C ALA A 12 6.47 3.86 -6.67
N GLU A 13 5.82 4.80 -5.96
CA GLU A 13 6.18 5.14 -4.59
C GLU A 13 5.94 3.98 -3.61
N LEU A 14 4.83 3.24 -3.74
CA LEU A 14 4.58 2.06 -2.92
C LEU A 14 5.67 1.00 -3.13
N ARG A 15 6.01 0.71 -4.40
CA ARG A 15 7.11 -0.21 -4.72
C ARG A 15 8.43 0.28 -4.12
N ALA A 16 8.81 1.52 -4.38
CA ALA A 16 10.06 2.09 -3.88
C ALA A 16 10.15 2.06 -2.35
N ALA A 17 9.07 2.41 -1.64
CA ALA A 17 9.03 2.37 -0.19
C ALA A 17 9.19 0.93 0.37
N THR A 18 8.54 -0.05 -0.26
CA THR A 18 8.62 -1.46 0.16
C THR A 18 10.00 -2.06 -0.10
N HIS A 19 10.63 -1.74 -1.23
CA HIS A 19 12.00 -2.15 -1.53
C HIS A 19 13.00 -1.49 -0.59
N ALA A 20 12.86 -0.18 -0.33
CA ALA A 20 13.73 0.52 0.60
C ALA A 20 13.69 -0.09 2.01
N LEU A 21 12.51 -0.44 2.53
CA LEU A 21 12.44 -1.14 3.81
C LEU A 21 13.03 -2.55 3.72
N ARG A 22 12.71 -3.32 2.67
CA ARG A 22 13.29 -4.66 2.46
C ARG A 22 14.81 -4.64 2.51
N ASP A 23 15.42 -3.65 1.85
CA ASP A 23 16.87 -3.50 1.77
C ASP A 23 17.44 -3.02 3.11
N LEU A 24 16.77 -2.09 3.78
CA LEU A 24 17.14 -1.63 5.12
C LEU A 24 17.15 -2.78 6.14
N VAL A 25 16.17 -3.69 6.07
CA VAL A 25 16.10 -4.86 6.96
C VAL A 25 16.91 -6.05 6.43
N ALA A 26 17.67 -5.91 5.34
CA ALA A 26 18.46 -7.02 4.81
C ALA A 26 19.61 -7.42 5.74
N MET A 27 20.07 -6.51 6.60
CA MET A 27 21.15 -6.73 7.57
C MET A 27 20.74 -7.69 8.69
N ALA A 28 21.73 -8.40 9.26
CA ALA A 28 21.50 -9.33 10.36
C ALA A 28 21.10 -8.62 11.66
N GLU A 29 21.62 -7.41 11.88
CA GLU A 29 21.31 -6.59 13.05
C GLU A 29 20.22 -5.55 12.74
N PRO A 30 19.40 -5.14 13.73
CA PRO A 30 18.43 -4.07 13.55
C PRO A 30 19.12 -2.73 13.26
N PRO A 31 18.63 -1.95 12.27
CA PRO A 31 19.09 -0.59 12.07
C PRO A 31 18.60 0.31 13.21
N LEU A 32 19.19 1.51 13.31
CA LEU A 32 18.75 2.51 14.28
C LEU A 32 17.25 2.85 14.10
N PRO A 33 16.49 3.08 15.19
CA PRO A 33 15.07 3.43 15.13
C PRO A 33 14.77 4.62 14.21
N VAL A 34 15.68 5.61 14.18
CA VAL A 34 15.64 6.79 13.31
C VAL A 34 15.61 6.48 11.81
N LEU A 35 16.12 5.31 11.40
CA LEU A 35 16.05 4.85 10.01
C LEU A 35 14.84 3.95 9.80
N LEU A 36 14.56 3.05 10.76
CA LEU A 36 13.53 2.04 10.63
C LEU A 36 12.11 2.62 10.64
N ILE A 37 11.81 3.49 11.62
CA ILE A 37 10.46 4.00 11.84
C ILE A 37 10.00 4.88 10.66
N PRO A 38 10.82 5.81 10.13
CA PRO A 38 10.45 6.55 8.92
C PRO A 38 10.25 5.67 7.69
N ALA A 39 11.07 4.62 7.51
CA ALA A 39 10.90 3.68 6.38
C ALA A 39 9.57 2.93 6.47
N ARG A 40 9.21 2.44 7.67
CA ARG A 40 7.92 1.81 7.94
C ARG A 40 6.75 2.77 7.68
N TRP A 41 6.87 4.02 8.13
CA TRP A 41 5.87 5.05 7.90
C TRP A 41 5.71 5.41 6.42
N ARG A 42 6.80 5.41 5.65
CA ARG A 42 6.78 5.65 4.20
C ARG A 42 5.90 4.62 3.49
N ILE A 43 6.02 3.33 3.83
CA ILE A 43 5.15 2.28 3.28
C ILE A 43 3.70 2.53 3.64
N ALA A 44 3.40 2.76 4.93
CA ALA A 44 2.05 3.02 5.38
C ALA A 44 1.40 4.16 4.58
N ARG A 45 2.08 5.30 4.49
CA ARG A 45 1.63 6.45 3.71
C ARG A 45 1.44 6.15 2.23
N ALA A 46 2.35 5.38 1.63
CA ALA A 46 2.25 5.01 0.23
C ALA A 46 1.02 4.13 -0.02
N LEU A 47 0.80 3.12 0.82
CA LEU A 47 -0.37 2.23 0.76
C LEU A 47 -1.68 3.00 0.94
N LEU A 48 -1.75 3.88 1.95
CA LEU A 48 -2.91 4.71 2.25
C LEU A 48 -3.25 5.73 1.16
N ARG A 49 -2.31 6.05 0.25
CA ARG A 49 -2.59 6.85 -0.95
C ARG A 49 -2.97 5.98 -2.14
N TYR A 50 -2.24 4.90 -2.35
CA TYR A 50 -2.43 3.99 -3.46
C TYR A 50 -3.82 3.33 -3.45
N LEU A 51 -4.27 2.76 -2.33
CA LEU A 51 -5.56 2.05 -2.28
C LEU A 51 -6.76 2.95 -2.64
N PRO A 52 -6.95 4.13 -2.02
CA PRO A 52 -8.03 5.03 -2.42
C PRO A 52 -7.92 5.50 -3.88
N SER A 53 -6.71 5.72 -4.38
CA SER A 53 -6.53 6.15 -5.76
C SER A 53 -6.88 5.05 -6.76
N THR A 54 -6.49 3.80 -6.50
CA THR A 54 -6.87 2.66 -7.34
C THR A 54 -8.39 2.54 -7.42
N ASP A 55 -9.07 2.67 -6.29
CA ASP A 55 -10.53 2.61 -6.26
C ASP A 55 -11.19 3.77 -7.04
N ARG A 56 -10.75 5.01 -6.80
CA ARG A 56 -11.36 6.21 -7.40
C ARG A 56 -11.06 6.38 -8.89
N ILE A 57 -9.91 5.90 -9.35
CA ILE A 57 -9.41 6.15 -10.71
C ILE A 57 -9.62 4.92 -11.59
N ILE A 58 -9.38 3.72 -11.06
CA ILE A 58 -9.42 2.48 -11.84
C ILE A 58 -10.77 1.79 -11.66
N TYR A 59 -11.11 1.40 -10.43
CA TYR A 59 -12.33 0.60 -10.19
C TYR A 59 -13.60 1.38 -10.52
N ALA A 60 -13.65 2.69 -10.27
CA ALA A 60 -14.78 3.54 -10.66
C ALA A 60 -15.12 3.42 -12.15
N ARG A 61 -14.11 3.39 -13.03
CA ARG A 61 -14.28 3.25 -14.48
C ARG A 61 -14.67 1.82 -14.85
N LEU A 62 -13.97 0.83 -14.31
CA LEU A 62 -14.19 -0.57 -14.67
C LEU A 62 -15.51 -1.14 -14.15
N ARG A 63 -16.05 -0.63 -13.04
CA ARG A 63 -17.39 -0.99 -12.53
C ARG A 63 -18.51 -0.61 -13.51
N LEU A 64 -18.29 0.42 -14.33
CA LEU A 64 -19.24 0.90 -15.35
C LEU A 64 -18.92 0.38 -16.76
N HIS A 65 -17.93 -0.49 -16.89
CA HIS A 65 -17.57 -1.09 -18.18
C HIS A 65 -18.71 -1.96 -18.72
N THR A 66 -18.94 -1.95 -20.04
CA THR A 66 -20.02 -2.71 -20.70
C THR A 66 -19.75 -4.22 -20.69
N ASP A 67 -18.49 -4.62 -20.86
CA ASP A 67 -18.03 -6.01 -20.75
C ASP A 67 -18.09 -6.53 -19.30
N PRO A 68 -18.81 -7.65 -19.03
CA PRO A 68 -18.85 -8.28 -17.70
C PRO A 68 -17.49 -8.79 -17.19
N ALA A 69 -16.56 -9.19 -18.06
CA ALA A 69 -15.23 -9.66 -17.66
C ALA A 69 -14.39 -8.54 -17.05
N ALA A 70 -14.49 -7.32 -17.60
CA ALA A 70 -13.85 -6.13 -17.02
C ALA A 70 -14.39 -5.83 -15.61
N ARG A 71 -15.73 -5.89 -15.44
CA ARG A 71 -16.38 -5.69 -14.13
C ARG A 71 -15.98 -6.75 -13.12
N ALA A 72 -15.94 -8.02 -13.53
CA ALA A 72 -15.51 -9.13 -12.68
C ALA A 72 -14.04 -9.00 -12.26
N THR A 73 -13.16 -8.58 -13.18
CA THR A 73 -11.75 -8.29 -12.88
C THR A 73 -11.64 -7.19 -11.83
N ALA A 74 -12.35 -6.07 -12.01
CA ALA A 74 -12.36 -4.97 -11.04
C ALA A 74 -12.86 -5.40 -9.66
N ALA A 75 -13.95 -6.18 -9.60
CA ALA A 75 -14.50 -6.70 -8.34
C ALA A 75 -13.49 -7.59 -7.60
N ARG A 76 -12.80 -8.49 -8.31
CA ARG A 76 -11.74 -9.31 -7.72
C ARG A 76 -10.58 -8.46 -7.19
N PHE A 77 -10.09 -7.51 -7.98
CA PHE A 77 -8.98 -6.64 -7.56
C PHE A 77 -9.36 -5.76 -6.36
N ALA A 78 -10.62 -5.31 -6.27
CA ALA A 78 -11.14 -4.56 -5.13
C ALA A 78 -11.22 -5.42 -3.85
N ALA A 79 -11.73 -6.65 -3.93
CA ALA A 79 -11.74 -7.57 -2.79
C ALA A 79 -10.32 -7.91 -2.30
N GLU A 80 -9.38 -8.11 -3.22
CA GLU A 80 -7.96 -8.29 -2.89
C GLU A 80 -7.36 -7.04 -2.19
N ALA A 81 -7.76 -5.82 -2.59
CA ALA A 81 -7.29 -4.57 -1.96
C ALA A 81 -7.73 -4.46 -0.50
N ASP A 82 -8.97 -4.85 -0.19
CA ASP A 82 -9.45 -4.91 1.20
C ASP A 82 -8.69 -5.95 2.03
N ALA A 83 -8.43 -7.13 1.45
CA ALA A 83 -7.64 -8.17 2.10
C ALA A 83 -6.19 -7.72 2.37
N ILE A 84 -5.57 -7.00 1.42
CA ILE A 84 -4.24 -6.39 1.59
C ILE A 84 -4.25 -5.41 2.76
N TYR A 85 -5.27 -4.56 2.86
CA TYR A 85 -5.37 -3.60 3.95
C TYR A 85 -5.50 -4.29 5.31
N ILE A 86 -6.37 -5.31 5.41
CA ILE A 86 -6.55 -6.09 6.64
C ILE A 86 -5.23 -6.79 7.04
N ALA A 87 -4.51 -7.35 6.08
CA ALA A 87 -3.22 -7.98 6.32
C ALA A 87 -2.16 -6.96 6.77
N PHE A 88 -2.18 -5.76 6.20
CA PHE A 88 -1.31 -4.66 6.60
C PHE A 88 -1.60 -4.17 8.03
N ASP A 89 -2.86 -4.00 8.39
CA ASP A 89 -3.28 -3.61 9.75
C ASP A 89 -2.82 -4.65 10.78
N LYS A 90 -3.07 -5.94 10.52
CA LYS A 90 -2.56 -7.04 11.35
C LYS A 90 -1.03 -7.09 11.43
N HIS A 91 -0.34 -6.69 10.36
CA HIS A 91 1.12 -6.59 10.38
C HIS A 91 1.58 -5.50 11.35
N LEU A 92 0.92 -4.33 11.36
CA LEU A 92 1.24 -3.25 12.28
C LEU A 92 0.99 -3.65 13.74
N ASP A 93 -0.12 -4.32 14.02
CA ASP A 93 -0.43 -4.82 15.37
C ASP A 93 0.58 -5.85 15.85
N ARG A 94 0.97 -6.78 14.97
CA ARG A 94 1.93 -7.84 15.30
C ARG A 94 3.34 -7.29 15.54
N TRP A 95 3.76 -6.35 14.71
CA TRP A 95 5.14 -5.87 14.67
C TRP A 95 5.22 -4.46 15.22
N THR A 96 4.97 -4.25 16.51
CA THR A 96 5.30 -2.96 17.15
C THR A 96 6.80 -2.66 17.02
N PRO A 97 7.28 -1.43 17.27
CA PRO A 97 8.72 -1.14 17.30
C PRO A 97 9.50 -2.11 18.19
N GLU A 98 8.97 -2.43 19.37
CA GLU A 98 9.58 -3.34 20.34
C GLU A 98 9.53 -4.79 19.87
N ALA A 99 8.38 -5.26 19.36
CA ALA A 99 8.23 -6.63 18.88
C ALA A 99 9.12 -6.93 17.67
N ALA A 100 9.30 -5.94 16.78
CA ALA A 100 10.20 -6.06 15.64
C ALA A 100 11.67 -6.20 16.08
N LEU A 101 12.08 -5.52 17.15
CA LEU A 101 13.44 -5.66 17.71
C LEU A 101 13.63 -6.99 18.44
N ALA A 102 12.60 -7.46 19.15
CA ALA A 102 12.63 -8.71 19.90
C ALA A 102 12.69 -9.96 18.99
N ASP A 103 12.03 -9.94 17.83
CA ASP A 103 12.11 -10.98 16.80
C ASP A 103 12.48 -10.39 15.45
N TRP A 104 13.73 -9.92 15.35
CA TRP A 104 14.23 -9.28 14.15
C TRP A 104 14.25 -10.22 12.94
N ALA A 105 14.62 -11.48 13.11
CA ALA A 105 14.64 -12.46 12.02
C ALA A 105 13.22 -12.70 11.46
N GLY A 106 12.22 -12.83 12.34
CA GLY A 106 10.83 -12.97 11.94
C GLY A 106 10.29 -11.72 11.24
N TYR A 107 10.63 -10.53 11.74
CA TYR A 107 10.24 -9.26 11.12
C TYR A 107 10.81 -9.13 9.70
N ARG A 108 12.11 -9.39 9.52
CA ARG A 108 12.78 -9.40 8.20
C ARG A 108 12.10 -10.33 7.21
N ALA A 109 11.79 -11.55 7.63
CA ALA A 109 11.09 -12.51 6.78
C ALA A 109 9.69 -12.02 6.37
N HIS A 110 8.99 -11.33 7.27
CA HIS A 110 7.69 -10.72 6.98
C HIS A 110 7.79 -9.56 5.98
N VAL A 111 8.72 -8.63 6.19
CA VAL A 111 8.95 -7.50 5.27
C VAL A 111 9.30 -7.99 3.86
N ARG A 112 10.17 -9.01 3.74
CA ARG A 112 10.53 -9.61 2.44
C ARG A 112 9.32 -10.18 1.72
N ARG A 113 8.44 -10.89 2.44
CA ARG A 113 7.18 -11.42 1.88
C ARG A 113 6.24 -10.30 1.43
N GLN A 114 6.08 -9.26 2.22
CA GLN A 114 5.24 -8.11 1.85
C GLN A 114 5.75 -7.40 0.60
N ALA A 115 7.06 -7.18 0.48
CA ALA A 115 7.65 -6.60 -0.73
C ALA A 115 7.35 -7.45 -1.98
N ALA A 116 7.50 -8.78 -1.88
CA ALA A 116 7.18 -9.70 -2.97
C ALA A 116 5.69 -9.68 -3.34
N MET A 117 4.78 -9.62 -2.34
CA MET A 117 3.34 -9.51 -2.58
C MET A 117 2.96 -8.20 -3.27
N VAL A 118 3.60 -7.09 -2.91
CA VAL A 118 3.41 -5.80 -3.58
C VAL A 118 3.90 -5.88 -5.03
N ASP A 119 5.07 -6.47 -5.27
CA ASP A 119 5.57 -6.62 -6.64
C ASP A 119 4.64 -7.46 -7.52
N ASP A 120 4.18 -8.61 -7.04
CA ASP A 120 3.22 -9.47 -7.74
C ASP A 120 1.94 -8.71 -8.06
N ARG A 121 1.35 -8.04 -7.06
CA ARG A 121 0.13 -7.25 -7.24
C ARG A 121 0.29 -6.19 -8.32
N LEU A 122 1.37 -5.41 -8.28
CA LEU A 122 1.60 -4.33 -9.24
C LEU A 122 1.88 -4.85 -10.66
N VAL A 123 2.47 -6.04 -10.81
CA VAL A 123 2.58 -6.71 -12.12
C VAL A 123 1.21 -7.11 -12.63
N ARG A 124 0.40 -7.78 -11.80
CA ARG A 124 -0.94 -8.23 -12.15
C ARG A 124 -1.87 -7.07 -12.50
N GLU A 125 -1.78 -5.93 -11.82
CA GLU A 125 -2.53 -4.74 -12.21
C GLU A 125 -2.17 -4.26 -13.61
N LYS A 126 -0.89 -4.32 -13.99
CA LYS A 126 -0.46 -3.93 -15.33
C LYS A 126 -0.91 -4.91 -16.41
N THR A 127 -0.88 -6.21 -16.12
CA THR A 127 -1.16 -7.26 -17.11
C THR A 127 -2.62 -7.64 -17.20
N GLU A 128 -3.39 -7.53 -16.12
CA GLU A 128 -4.77 -7.99 -16.04
C GLU A 128 -5.80 -6.84 -15.93
N LEU A 129 -5.45 -5.75 -15.23
CA LEU A 129 -6.40 -4.68 -14.89
C LEU A 129 -6.34 -3.51 -15.89
N LEU A 130 -5.13 -2.99 -16.16
CA LEU A 130 -4.92 -1.85 -17.06
C LEU A 130 -5.42 -2.04 -18.50
N PRO A 131 -5.33 -3.24 -19.13
CA PRO A 131 -5.81 -3.41 -20.49
C PRO A 131 -7.28 -3.00 -20.69
N TRP A 132 -8.11 -3.21 -19.67
CA TRP A 132 -9.53 -2.84 -19.70
C TRP A 132 -9.79 -1.33 -19.70
N LEU A 133 -8.82 -0.50 -19.31
CA LEU A 133 -9.00 0.96 -19.28
C LEU A 133 -9.07 1.58 -20.67
N SER A 134 -8.54 0.91 -21.69
CA SER A 134 -8.57 1.40 -23.08
C SER A 134 -10.00 1.47 -23.64
N THR A 135 -10.89 0.61 -23.13
CA THR A 135 -12.30 0.51 -23.54
C THR A 135 -13.28 0.94 -22.45
N ALA A 136 -12.78 1.35 -21.28
CA ALA A 136 -13.61 1.82 -20.18
C ALA A 136 -14.07 3.27 -20.38
N PRO A 137 -15.28 3.63 -19.89
CA PRO A 137 -15.72 5.03 -19.87
C PRO A 137 -14.66 5.95 -19.24
N ASP A 138 -14.46 7.13 -19.83
CA ASP A 138 -13.63 8.15 -19.22
C ASP A 138 -14.44 8.90 -18.16
N LEU A 139 -13.94 8.90 -16.93
CA LEU A 139 -14.64 9.45 -15.77
C LEU A 139 -13.65 10.21 -14.91
N ALA A 140 -14.11 11.34 -14.36
CA ALA A 140 -13.37 12.01 -13.30
C ALA A 140 -13.23 11.06 -12.08
N PRO A 141 -12.11 11.10 -11.35
CA PRO A 141 -11.93 10.26 -10.17
C PRO A 141 -13.04 10.49 -9.14
N ALA A 142 -13.74 9.43 -8.77
CA ALA A 142 -14.87 9.49 -7.84
C ALA A 142 -14.84 8.30 -6.89
N ARG A 143 -15.11 8.56 -5.61
CA ARG A 143 -15.29 7.51 -4.60
C ARG A 143 -16.71 6.96 -4.75
N ALA A 144 -16.88 5.64 -4.74
CA ALA A 144 -18.21 5.07 -4.69
C ALA A 144 -18.80 5.25 -3.27
N PRO A 145 -20.13 5.45 -3.17
CA PRO A 145 -20.79 5.45 -1.87
C PRO A 145 -20.50 4.16 -1.09
N GLY A 146 -20.05 4.28 0.16
CA GLY A 146 -19.78 3.13 1.03
C GLY A 146 -18.34 2.59 1.00
N ASP A 147 -17.46 3.07 0.11
CA ASP A 147 -16.06 2.63 0.09
C ASP A 147 -15.35 2.95 1.41
N ARG A 148 -14.34 2.17 1.80
CA ARG A 148 -13.57 2.41 3.02
C ARG A 148 -12.77 3.71 2.92
N ASN A 149 -12.68 4.49 4.00
CA ASN A 149 -11.76 5.63 4.07
C ASN A 149 -10.38 5.18 4.59
N TRP A 150 -9.59 4.51 3.74
CA TRP A 150 -8.24 4.05 4.15
C TRP A 150 -7.38 5.20 4.67
N ALA A 151 -7.46 6.38 4.05
CA ALA A 151 -6.66 7.54 4.45
C ALA A 151 -6.95 8.03 5.88
N GLY A 152 -8.12 7.70 6.44
CA GLY A 152 -8.50 8.08 7.81
C GLY A 152 -7.63 7.44 8.89
N ASP A 153 -7.00 6.29 8.61
CA ASP A 153 -6.17 5.56 9.55
C ASP A 153 -4.75 6.14 9.71
N GLY A 154 -4.39 7.17 8.93
CA GLY A 154 -3.03 7.72 8.88
C GLY A 154 -2.50 8.20 10.23
N TRP A 155 -3.31 8.89 11.02
CA TRP A 155 -2.92 9.37 12.35
C TRP A 155 -2.68 8.22 13.33
N ARG A 156 -3.60 7.24 13.36
CA ARG A 156 -3.46 6.03 14.20
C ARG A 156 -2.17 5.28 13.86
N ILE A 157 -1.89 5.07 12.57
CA ILE A 157 -0.69 4.33 12.15
C ILE A 157 0.59 5.11 12.48
N ARG A 158 0.57 6.44 12.35
CA ARG A 158 1.70 7.29 12.74
C ARG A 158 2.03 7.13 14.22
N ASP A 159 1.01 7.12 15.07
CA ASP A 159 1.12 6.94 16.51
C ASP A 159 1.63 5.53 16.87
N MET A 160 1.03 4.48 16.31
CA MET A 160 1.45 3.09 16.52
C MET A 160 2.92 2.82 16.17
N LEU A 161 3.45 3.55 15.18
CA LEU A 161 4.85 3.41 14.74
C LEU A 161 5.83 4.24 15.59
N GLY A 162 5.35 5.10 16.49
CA GLY A 162 6.19 5.96 17.29
C GLY A 162 6.90 7.06 16.50
N VAL A 163 6.30 7.53 15.39
CA VAL A 163 6.99 8.44 14.46
C VAL A 163 7.32 9.79 15.12
N ASP A 164 6.41 10.33 15.92
CA ASP A 164 6.60 11.62 16.57
C ASP A 164 7.65 11.56 17.69
N GLN A 165 7.72 10.43 18.41
CA GLN A 165 8.69 10.17 19.48
C GLN A 165 10.11 10.12 18.92
N VAL A 166 10.30 9.49 17.75
CA VAL A 166 11.59 9.46 17.06
C VAL A 166 12.01 10.84 16.58
N LEU A 167 11.09 11.61 15.99
CA LEU A 167 11.41 12.96 15.50
C LEU A 167 11.77 13.92 16.65
N ALA A 168 11.08 13.81 17.78
CA ALA A 168 11.37 14.62 18.96
C ALA A 168 12.73 14.28 19.60
N ALA A 169 13.17 13.02 19.55
CA ALA A 169 14.47 12.60 20.08
C ALA A 169 15.68 13.08 19.24
N GLN A 170 15.44 13.74 18.10
CA GLN A 170 16.47 14.33 17.23
C GLN A 170 16.59 15.86 17.34
N ALA A 171 15.67 16.52 18.05
CA ALA A 171 15.63 17.96 18.24
C ALA A 171 16.36 18.38 19.52
#